data_AF-A0A699TRK7-F1
#
_entry.id   AF-A0A699TRK7-F1
#
_cell.length_a   1.000
_cell.length_b   1.000
_cell.length_c   1.000
_cell.angle_alpha   90.00
_cell.angle_beta   90.00
_cell.angle_gamma   90.00
#
_symmetry.space_group_name_H-M   'P 1'
#
loop_
_entity.id
_entity.type
_entity.pdbx_description
1 polymer ?
#
loop_
_entity_poly.entity_id
_entity_poly.type
_entity_poly.pdbx_seq_one_letter_code
_entity_poly.pdbx_strand_id
1 'polypeptide(L)'
;ELLQAPTEGYEDAIVIPEIAANNFELKHGLINRVQNKQFLGHDKEDPHAHIRYLNKITSMMRVPNVSSSSIKLMLFPFSLEGATRIWLEKEAP
;
A
#
# COMPACT_ATOMS: atom_id res chain seq x y z
N GLU A 1 -23.33 -28.96 -15.60
CA GLU A 1 -22.72 -27.77 -16.21
C GLU A 1 -21.94 -27.04 -15.14
N LEU A 2 -20.63 -26.90 -15.32
CA LEU A 2 -19.78 -26.10 -14.43
C LEU A 2 -19.85 -24.66 -14.96
N LEU A 3 -20.47 -23.77 -14.19
CA LEU A 3 -20.47 -22.35 -14.49
C LEU A 3 -19.02 -21.87 -14.43
N GLN A 4 -18.43 -21.57 -15.59
CA GLN A 4 -17.16 -20.85 -15.64
C GLN A 4 -17.39 -19.48 -14.99
N ALA A 5 -16.60 -19.17 -13.96
CA ALA A 5 -16.56 -17.82 -13.41
C ALA A 5 -16.03 -16.87 -14.49
N PRO A 6 -16.54 -15.63 -14.57
CA PRO A 6 -16.04 -14.65 -15.52
C PRO A 6 -14.55 -14.39 -15.24
N THR A 7 -13.68 -14.66 -16.21
CA THR A 7 -12.31 -14.15 -16.23
C THR A 7 -12.31 -12.70 -16.71
N GLU A 8 -13.04 -11.85 -16.01
CA GLU A 8 -12.98 -10.40 -16.19
C GLU A 8 -11.91 -9.91 -15.20
N GLY A 9 -10.84 -9.31 -15.75
CA GLY A 9 -9.59 -9.02 -15.05
C GLY A 9 -9.79 -8.38 -13.69
N TYR A 10 -9.19 -8.97 -12.67
CA TYR A 10 -9.29 -8.54 -11.30
C TYR A 10 -8.62 -7.17 -11.14
N GLU A 11 -9.35 -6.20 -10.60
CA GLU A 11 -8.80 -4.87 -10.29
C GLU A 11 -7.81 -4.98 -9.11
N ASP A 12 -6.76 -4.15 -9.12
CA ASP A 12 -5.80 -4.06 -8.02
C ASP A 12 -6.51 -3.92 -6.67
N ALA A 13 -6.06 -4.67 -5.65
CA ALA A 13 -6.59 -4.58 -4.29
C ALA A 13 -6.50 -3.16 -3.69
N ILE A 14 -5.63 -2.31 -4.25
CA ILE A 14 -5.54 -0.89 -3.95
C ILE A 14 -5.69 -0.11 -5.25
N VAL A 15 -6.82 0.59 -5.39
CA VAL A 15 -6.98 1.61 -6.42
C VAL A 15 -6.20 2.85 -5.99
N ILE A 16 -5.11 3.15 -6.69
CA ILE A 16 -4.36 4.38 -6.47
C ILE A 16 -5.20 5.54 -7.02
N PRO A 17 -5.56 6.54 -6.17
CA PRO A 17 -6.33 7.68 -6.65
C PRO A 17 -5.58 8.42 -7.75
N GLU A 18 -6.28 8.87 -8.78
CA GLU A 18 -5.69 9.80 -9.74
C GLU A 18 -5.20 11.06 -9.01
N ILE A 19 -3.92 11.34 -9.13
CA ILE A 19 -3.31 12.53 -8.56
C ILE A 19 -3.19 13.56 -9.67
N ALA A 20 -3.96 14.64 -9.57
CA ALA A 20 -3.92 15.76 -10.53
C ALA A 20 -2.57 16.50 -10.58
N ALA A 21 -1.68 16.23 -9.62
CA ALA A 21 -0.32 16.76 -9.61
C ALA A 21 0.62 15.87 -10.43
N ASN A 22 0.77 16.20 -11.72
CA ASN A 22 1.62 15.48 -12.69
C ASN A 22 3.11 15.34 -12.31
N ASN A 23 3.55 15.96 -11.21
CA ASN A 23 4.95 16.00 -10.76
C ASN A 23 5.16 15.33 -9.39
N PHE A 24 4.14 14.68 -8.81
CA PHE A 24 4.30 14.01 -7.53
C PHE A 24 4.93 12.63 -7.71
N GLU A 25 6.01 12.37 -6.97
CA GLU A 25 6.68 11.08 -6.93
C GLU A 25 7.10 10.75 -5.49
N LEU A 26 6.98 9.47 -5.11
CA LEU A 26 7.55 8.97 -3.87
C LEU A 26 9.08 9.01 -3.95
N LYS A 27 9.71 9.70 -3.00
CA LYS A 27 11.18 9.78 -2.95
C LYS A 27 11.76 8.44 -2.48
N HIS A 28 12.84 7.98 -3.10
CA HIS A 28 13.52 6.73 -2.76
C HIS A 28 13.89 6.62 -1.27
N GLY A 29 14.34 7.71 -0.64
CA GLY A 29 14.64 7.73 0.79
C GLY A 29 13.42 7.43 1.68
N LEU A 30 12.22 7.80 1.24
CA LEU A 30 10.97 7.49 1.92
C LEU A 30 10.58 6.01 1.76
N ILE A 31 10.73 5.48 0.54
CA ILE A 31 10.51 4.06 0.24
C ILE A 31 11.44 3.20 1.10
N ASN A 32 12.75 3.48 1.08
CA ASN A 32 13.73 2.78 1.91
C ASN A 32 13.38 2.82 3.39
N ARG A 33 12.87 3.96 3.88
CA ARG A 33 12.50 4.11 5.30
C ARG A 33 11.38 3.14 5.68
N VAL A 34 10.37 3.02 4.82
CA VAL A 34 9.23 2.14 5.03
C VAL A 34 9.63 0.67 4.86
N GLN A 35 10.48 0.36 3.87
CA GLN A 35 11.01 -0.98 3.65
C GLN A 35 11.83 -1.50 4.85
N ASN A 36 12.57 -0.64 5.55
CA ASN A 36 13.29 -1.03 6.78
C ASN A 36 12.38 -1.42 7.96
N LYS A 37 11.06 -1.21 7.85
CA LYS A 37 10.05 -1.55 8.86
C LYS A 37 8.83 -2.22 8.22
N GLN A 38 9.09 -3.17 7.32
CA GLN A 38 8.04 -3.97 6.70
C GLN A 38 7.27 -4.80 7.73
N PHE A 39 6.01 -5.06 7.40
CA PHE A 39 5.12 -5.96 8.13
C PHE A 39 5.08 -7.30 7.41
N LEU A 40 5.45 -8.37 8.11
CA LEU A 40 5.50 -9.71 7.55
C LEU A 40 4.22 -10.51 7.85
N GLY A 41 3.42 -10.03 8.81
CA GLY A 41 2.19 -10.70 9.25
C GLY A 41 2.46 -11.81 10.26
N HIS A 42 3.58 -11.76 10.98
CA HIS A 42 3.88 -12.75 12.01
C HIS A 42 3.04 -12.50 13.27
N ASP A 43 2.75 -13.57 14.03
CA ASP A 43 1.91 -13.52 15.25
C ASP A 43 2.36 -12.49 16.30
N LYS A 44 3.65 -12.13 16.30
CA LYS A 44 4.23 -11.17 17.26
C LYS A 44 4.17 -9.71 16.79
N GLU A 45 3.81 -9.47 15.54
CA GLU A 45 3.71 -8.12 14.98
C GLU A 45 2.33 -7.52 15.29
N ASP A 46 2.30 -6.25 15.71
CA ASP A 46 1.04 -5.52 15.89
C ASP A 46 0.64 -4.81 14.59
N PRO A 47 -0.41 -5.27 13.87
CA PRO A 47 -0.88 -4.60 12.66
C PRO A 47 -1.31 -3.15 12.94
N HIS A 48 -1.84 -2.83 14.12
CA HIS A 48 -2.19 -1.46 14.46
C HIS A 48 -0.96 -0.59 14.65
N ALA A 49 0.13 -1.11 15.21
CA ALA A 49 1.41 -0.39 15.29
C ALA A 49 1.97 -0.09 13.90
N HIS A 50 1.87 -1.05 12.97
CA HIS A 50 2.28 -0.86 11.59
C HIS A 50 1.48 0.27 10.90
N ILE A 51 0.15 0.24 11.03
CA ILE A 51 -0.72 1.29 10.47
C ILE A 51 -0.45 2.65 11.12
N ARG A 52 -0.24 2.71 12.44
CA ARG A 52 0.13 3.95 13.16
C ARG A 52 1.46 4.51 12.66
N TYR A 53 2.44 3.65 12.36
CA TYR A 53 3.73 4.06 11.81
C TYR A 53 3.59 4.72 10.43
N LEU A 54 2.81 4.11 9.52
CA LEU A 54 2.52 4.70 8.21
C LEU A 54 1.75 6.03 8.31
N ASN A 55 0.74 6.09 9.18
CA ASN A 55 0.00 7.32 9.45
C ASN A 55 0.95 8.44 9.90
N LYS A 56 1.87 8.15 10.82
CA LYS A 56 2.83 9.13 11.33
C LYS A 56 3.75 9.65 10.22
N ILE A 57 4.22 8.79 9.32
CA ILE A 57 5.07 9.21 8.20
C ILE A 57 4.31 10.13 7.25
N THR A 58 3.11 9.70 6.83
CA THR A 58 2.32 10.39 5.81
C THR A 58 1.67 11.67 6.33
N SER A 59 1.34 11.76 7.62
CA SER A 59 0.81 12.99 8.23
C SER A 59 1.83 14.13 8.27
N MET A 60 3.13 13.83 8.18
CA MET A 60 4.20 14.84 8.13
C MET A 60 4.43 15.38 6.72
N MET A 61 3.85 14.76 5.70
CA MET A 61 4.05 15.17 4.31
C MET A 61 3.07 16.29 3.94
N ARG A 62 3.61 17.40 3.41
CA ARG A 62 2.83 18.51 2.88
C ARG A 62 3.10 18.63 1.39
N VAL A 63 2.21 18.04 0.60
CA VAL A 63 2.30 18.03 -0.85
C VAL A 63 1.06 18.75 -1.38
N PRO A 64 1.21 19.84 -2.15
CA PRO A 64 0.07 20.52 -2.76
C PRO A 64 -0.76 19.55 -3.61
N ASN A 65 -2.08 19.60 -3.44
CA ASN A 65 -3.05 18.81 -4.21
C ASN A 65 -2.93 17.28 -4.08
N VAL A 66 -2.18 16.77 -3.10
CA VAL A 66 -2.10 15.32 -2.82
C VAL A 66 -2.48 15.06 -1.36
N SER A 67 -3.51 14.25 -1.15
CA SER A 67 -3.97 13.91 0.21
C SER A 67 -2.97 12.97 0.90
N SER A 68 -2.86 13.07 2.23
CA SER A 68 -2.05 12.13 3.02
C SER A 68 -2.53 10.68 2.87
N SER A 69 -3.84 10.47 2.66
CA SER A 69 -4.44 9.18 2.35
C SER A 69 -3.94 8.61 1.03
N SER A 70 -3.88 9.43 -0.04
CA SER A 70 -3.34 9.01 -1.35
C SER A 70 -1.87 8.59 -1.20
N ILE A 71 -1.07 9.38 -0.49
CA ILE A 71 0.34 9.05 -0.22
C ILE A 71 0.47 7.76 0.57
N LYS A 72 -0.40 7.56 1.56
CA LYS A 72 -0.43 6.33 2.36
C LYS A 72 -0.75 5.10 1.51
N LEU A 73 -1.74 5.19 0.62
CA LEU A 73 -2.10 4.11 -0.29
C LEU A 73 -0.95 3.76 -1.23
N MET A 74 -0.24 4.76 -1.79
CA MET A 74 0.94 4.52 -2.63
C MET A 74 2.13 3.92 -1.86
N LEU A 75 2.29 4.22 -0.57
CA LEU A 75 3.40 3.70 0.25
C LEU A 75 3.12 2.31 0.83
N PHE A 76 1.86 1.94 1.01
CA PHE A 76 1.46 0.72 1.70
C PHE A 76 2.02 -0.56 1.06
N PRO A 77 2.07 -0.75 -0.27
CA PRO A 77 2.68 -1.93 -0.87
C PRO A 77 4.16 -2.12 -0.48
N PHE A 78 4.91 -1.01 -0.37
CA PHE A 78 6.32 -1.04 0.04
C PHE A 78 6.52 -1.35 1.53
N SER A 79 5.45 -1.33 2.32
CA SER A 79 5.47 -1.61 3.75
C SER A 79 5.14 -3.05 4.09
N LEU A 80 4.83 -3.88 3.11
CA LEU A 80 4.54 -5.30 3.26
C LEU A 80 5.69 -6.16 2.72
N GLU A 81 5.85 -7.36 3.27
CA GLU A 81 6.84 -8.34 2.81
C GLU A 81 6.30 -9.76 3.05
N GLY A 82 6.83 -10.74 2.32
CA GLY A 82 6.47 -12.15 2.50
C GLY A 82 4.98 -12.42 2.30
N ALA A 83 4.35 -13.10 3.25
CA ALA A 83 2.97 -13.55 3.13
C ALA A 83 1.95 -12.41 2.99
N THR A 84 2.21 -11.25 3.61
CA THR A 84 1.29 -10.10 3.53
C THR A 84 1.37 -9.39 2.19
N ARG A 85 2.56 -9.35 1.57
CA ARG A 85 2.73 -8.85 0.21
C ARG A 85 2.05 -9.75 -0.80
N ILE A 86 2.24 -11.06 -0.66
CA ILE A 86 1.54 -12.05 -1.49
C ILE A 86 0.02 -11.91 -1.31
N TRP A 87 -0.47 -11.75 -0.07
CA TRP A 87 -1.90 -11.52 0.19
C TRP A 87 -2.44 -10.28 -0.52
N LEU A 88 -1.67 -9.21 -0.59
CA LEU A 88 -2.07 -7.97 -1.29
C LEU A 88 -2.07 -8.12 -2.81
N GLU A 89 -1.06 -8.80 -3.36
CA GLU A 89 -0.85 -8.97 -4.81
C GLU A 89 -1.71 -10.11 -5.39
N LYS A 90 -2.19 -11.03 -4.55
CA LYS A 90 -2.98 -12.18 -5.01
C LYS A 90 -4.38 -11.72 -5.41
N GLU A 91 -4.77 -12.04 -6.65
CA GLU A 91 -6.16 -11.93 -7.10
C GLU A 91 -7.08 -12.79 -6.20
N ALA A 92 -8.27 -12.29 -5.91
CA ALA A 92 -9.25 -13.03 -5.11
C ALA A 92 -9.51 -14.41 -5.77
N PRO A 93 -9.65 -15.50 -4.98
CA PRO A 93 -9.83 -16.84 -5.52
C PRO A 93 -11.11 -17.00 -6.36
#